data_AF-A0A0F7KSN4-F1
#
_entry.id   AF-A0A0F7KSN4-F1
#
_cell.length_a   1.000
_cell.length_b   1.000
_cell.length_c   1.000
_cell.angle_alpha   90.00
_cell.angle_beta   90.00
_cell.angle_gamma   90.00
#
_symmetry.space_group_name_H-M   'P 1'
#
loop_
_entity.id
_entity.type
_entity.pdbx_description
1 polymer ?
#
loop_
_entity_poly.entity_id
_entity_poly.type
_entity_poly.pdbx_seq_one_letter_code
_entity_poly.pdbx_strand_id
1 'polypeptide(L)'
;MATAEDIFARLKEDHDRQRALLDSIEQTHGETAERKELFERFTLDAKSHAAAEEQALYSTMMRKPETTDETRHSVAEHHEIETALNDLAATEMSSSAWLTKFRQLKHDYLHHIDEEEDEHFKDFEKHLTRKDEEHMREVFDRRKQEECSEAQVTPEPESEAKE
;
A
#
# COMPACT_ATOMS: atom_id res chain seq x y z
N MET A 1 -18.92 18.07 -4.43
CA MET A 1 -19.39 16.78 -4.99
C MET A 1 -18.12 16.06 -5.37
N ALA A 2 -17.94 14.81 -4.92
CA ALA A 2 -16.71 14.07 -5.20
C ALA A 2 -16.58 13.81 -6.71
N THR A 3 -15.35 13.90 -7.22
CA THR A 3 -14.91 13.64 -8.59
C THR A 3 -13.85 12.53 -8.58
N ALA A 4 -13.47 12.00 -9.76
CA ALA A 4 -12.33 11.09 -9.88
C ALA A 4 -11.03 11.70 -9.31
N GLU A 5 -10.79 12.99 -9.59
CA GLU A 5 -9.69 13.75 -8.99
C GLU A 5 -9.72 13.73 -7.45
N ASP A 6 -10.90 13.74 -6.82
CA ASP A 6 -11.03 13.76 -5.36
C ASP A 6 -10.69 12.43 -4.69
N ILE A 7 -10.97 11.29 -5.32
CA ILE A 7 -10.60 9.97 -4.78
C ILE A 7 -9.13 9.65 -5.06
N PHE A 8 -8.63 9.95 -6.26
CA PHE A 8 -7.22 9.73 -6.56
C PHE A 8 -6.31 10.65 -5.74
N ALA A 9 -6.68 11.93 -5.55
CA ALA A 9 -5.96 12.81 -4.63
C ALA A 9 -5.94 12.24 -3.20
N ARG A 10 -7.05 11.64 -2.74
CA ARG A 10 -7.13 11.02 -1.42
C ARG A 10 -6.20 9.81 -1.28
N LEU A 11 -6.05 8.97 -2.31
CA LEU A 11 -5.09 7.87 -2.32
C LEU A 11 -3.64 8.39 -2.30
N LYS A 12 -3.35 9.38 -3.16
CA LYS A 12 -2.03 10.04 -3.21
C LYS A 12 -1.61 10.70 -1.89
N GLU A 13 -2.56 11.21 -1.10
CA GLU A 13 -2.28 11.71 0.24
C GLU A 13 -1.69 10.63 1.17
N ASP A 14 -2.10 9.37 1.03
CA ASP A 14 -1.47 8.25 1.75
C ASP A 14 -0.08 7.98 1.16
N HIS A 15 0.04 7.91 -0.18
CA HIS A 15 1.31 7.65 -0.87
C HIS A 15 2.40 8.63 -0.48
N ASP A 16 2.10 9.93 -0.43
CA ASP A 16 3.05 10.97 -0.02
C ASP A 16 3.55 10.77 1.42
N ARG A 17 2.66 10.33 2.33
CA ARG A 17 3.07 10.02 3.71
C ARG A 17 3.90 8.76 3.77
N GLN A 18 3.55 7.74 2.99
CA GLN A 18 4.27 6.46 2.92
C GLN A 18 5.68 6.66 2.32
N ARG A 19 5.83 7.48 1.26
CA ARG A 19 7.13 7.92 0.73
C ARG A 19 7.98 8.58 1.81
N ALA A 20 7.41 9.53 2.56
CA ALA A 20 8.12 10.22 3.64
C ALA A 20 8.53 9.28 4.78
N LEU A 21 7.70 8.29 5.13
CA LEU A 21 8.03 7.27 6.12
C LEU A 21 9.18 6.38 5.65
N LEU A 22 9.14 5.91 4.41
CA LEU A 22 10.23 5.11 3.81
C LEU A 22 11.56 5.88 3.81
N ASP A 23 11.56 7.16 3.43
CA ASP A 23 12.75 8.00 3.48
C ASP A 23 13.27 8.20 4.91
N SER A 24 12.37 8.35 5.88
CA SER A 24 12.74 8.50 7.29
C SER A 24 13.33 7.20 7.85
N ILE A 25 12.75 6.04 7.54
CA ILE A 25 13.26 4.73 7.95
C ILE A 25 14.68 4.50 7.39
N GLU A 26 14.92 4.83 6.12
CA GLU A 26 16.23 4.65 5.48
C GLU A 26 17.35 5.41 6.19
N GLN A 27 17.03 6.58 6.75
CA GLN A 27 17.99 7.44 7.45
C GLN A 27 18.35 6.92 8.86
N THR A 28 17.61 5.96 9.40
CA THR A 28 17.91 5.37 10.71
C THR A 28 19.01 4.31 10.59
N HIS A 29 19.66 3.97 11.72
CA HIS A 29 20.70 2.95 11.79
C HIS A 29 20.57 2.03 13.00
N GLY A 30 20.77 0.72 12.80
CA GLY A 30 20.66 -0.28 13.87
C GLY A 30 19.24 -0.46 14.39
N GLU A 31 19.10 -1.03 15.57
CA GLU A 31 17.79 -1.27 16.19
C GLU A 31 17.47 -0.16 17.20
N THR A 32 16.99 0.99 16.69
CA THR A 32 16.57 2.13 17.52
C THR A 32 15.06 2.13 17.76
N ALA A 33 14.63 2.80 18.82
CA ALA A 33 13.20 3.02 19.08
C ALA A 33 12.54 3.78 17.92
N GLU A 34 13.23 4.77 17.36
CA GLU A 34 12.78 5.54 16.20
C GLU A 34 12.56 4.65 14.96
N ARG A 35 13.50 3.76 14.62
CA ARG A 35 13.33 2.84 13.48
C ARG A 35 12.11 1.94 13.67
N LYS A 36 11.91 1.42 14.88
CA LYS A 36 10.76 0.57 15.21
C LYS A 36 9.44 1.33 15.05
N GLU A 37 9.35 2.54 15.60
CA GLU A 37 8.15 3.38 15.51
C GLU A 37 7.83 3.76 14.05
N LEU A 38 8.85 4.16 13.28
CA LEU A 38 8.66 4.51 11.87
C LEU A 38 8.25 3.30 11.03
N PHE A 39 8.89 2.14 11.24
CA PHE A 39 8.55 0.91 10.54
C PHE A 39 7.14 0.42 10.88
N GLU A 40 6.76 0.45 12.16
CA GLU A 40 5.40 0.15 12.60
C GLU A 40 4.41 1.09 11.91
N ARG A 41 4.63 2.40 11.98
CA ARG A 41 3.74 3.39 11.36
C ARG A 41 3.60 3.19 9.85
N PHE A 42 4.68 2.92 9.13
CA PHE A 42 4.63 2.58 7.71
C PHE A 42 3.83 1.31 7.45
N THR A 43 4.09 0.25 8.23
CA THR A 43 3.42 -1.04 8.07
C THR A 43 1.91 -0.92 8.26
N LEU A 44 1.46 -0.25 9.32
CA LEU A 44 0.03 -0.05 9.58
C LEU A 44 -0.61 0.80 8.48
N ASP A 45 0.04 1.87 8.03
CA ASP A 45 -0.50 2.75 7.00
C ASP A 45 -0.55 2.05 5.64
N ALA A 46 0.50 1.33 5.23
CA ALA A 46 0.55 0.58 3.97
C ALA A 46 -0.47 -0.55 3.92
N LYS A 47 -0.56 -1.40 4.97
CA LYS A 47 -1.54 -2.50 5.00
C LYS A 47 -2.98 -2.01 4.97
N SER A 48 -3.29 -1.01 5.79
CA SER A 48 -4.65 -0.44 5.82
C SER A 48 -5.00 0.33 4.54
N HIS A 49 -4.01 0.91 3.86
CA HIS A 49 -4.18 1.52 2.55
C HIS A 49 -4.57 0.47 1.51
N ALA A 50 -3.73 -0.54 1.34
CA ALA A 50 -3.91 -1.61 0.36
C ALA A 50 -5.28 -2.30 0.54
N ALA A 51 -5.62 -2.68 1.78
CA ALA A 51 -6.91 -3.32 2.07
C ALA A 51 -8.13 -2.42 1.79
N ALA A 52 -8.01 -1.10 2.04
CA ALA A 52 -9.07 -0.14 1.75
C ALA A 52 -9.22 0.13 0.25
N GLU A 53 -8.10 0.23 -0.46
CA GLU A 53 -8.06 0.41 -1.91
C GLU A 53 -8.63 -0.80 -2.64
N GLU A 54 -8.28 -2.02 -2.21
CA GLU A 54 -8.83 -3.25 -2.76
C GLU A 54 -10.36 -3.29 -2.68
N GLN A 55 -10.91 -2.83 -1.55
CA GLN A 55 -12.35 -2.83 -1.32
C GLN A 55 -13.07 -1.67 -2.00
N ALA A 56 -12.39 -0.54 -2.21
CA ALA A 56 -12.97 0.64 -2.85
C ALA A 56 -12.70 0.65 -4.36
N LEU A 57 -11.45 0.87 -4.74
CA LEU A 57 -10.99 1.07 -6.11
C LEU A 57 -11.00 -0.26 -6.88
N TYR A 58 -10.21 -1.24 -6.44
CA TYR A 58 -10.04 -2.46 -7.24
C TYR A 58 -11.30 -3.30 -7.31
N SER A 59 -12.11 -3.38 -6.25
CA SER A 59 -13.43 -4.03 -6.33
C SER A 59 -14.33 -3.37 -7.39
N THR A 60 -14.20 -2.06 -7.60
CA THR A 60 -14.95 -1.28 -8.59
C THR A 60 -14.44 -1.49 -9.99
N MET A 61 -13.12 -1.46 -10.17
CA MET A 61 -12.47 -1.66 -11.47
C MET A 61 -12.56 -3.11 -11.94
N MET A 62 -12.56 -4.09 -11.04
CA MET A 62 -12.75 -5.52 -11.37
C MET A 62 -14.09 -5.80 -12.06
N ARG A 63 -15.11 -4.94 -11.88
CA ARG A 63 -16.42 -5.07 -12.54
C ARG A 63 -16.42 -4.52 -13.98
N LYS A 64 -15.32 -3.90 -14.41
CA LYS A 64 -15.14 -3.29 -15.73
C LYS A 64 -14.16 -4.19 -16.52
N PRO A 65 -14.63 -4.94 -17.54
CA PRO A 65 -13.81 -5.92 -18.22
C PRO A 65 -12.49 -5.37 -18.78
N GLU A 66 -12.49 -4.13 -19.26
CA GLU A 66 -11.32 -3.48 -19.84
C GLU A 66 -10.16 -3.27 -18.85
N THR A 67 -10.45 -3.11 -17.56
CA THR A 67 -9.44 -2.80 -16.53
C THR A 67 -9.07 -4.01 -15.68
N THR A 68 -9.61 -5.19 -16.00
CA THR A 68 -9.50 -6.38 -15.13
C THR A 68 -8.06 -6.89 -14.98
N ASP A 69 -7.27 -6.88 -16.06
CA ASP A 69 -5.91 -7.42 -16.02
C ASP A 69 -4.98 -6.52 -15.18
N GLU A 70 -5.06 -5.20 -15.40
CA GLU A 70 -4.37 -4.17 -14.62
C GLU A 70 -4.79 -4.21 -13.14
N THR A 71 -6.08 -4.30 -12.85
CA THR A 71 -6.60 -4.43 -11.48
C THR A 71 -6.04 -5.67 -10.77
N ARG A 72 -5.94 -6.81 -11.47
CA ARG A 72 -5.36 -8.04 -10.90
C ARG A 72 -3.87 -7.91 -10.64
N HIS A 73 -3.17 -7.17 -11.48
CA HIS A 73 -1.74 -6.91 -11.31
C HIS A 73 -1.51 -6.15 -10.00
N SER A 74 -2.22 -5.04 -9.76
CA SER A 74 -2.05 -4.25 -8.54
C SER A 74 -2.42 -5.03 -7.26
N VAL A 75 -3.47 -5.85 -7.30
CA VAL A 75 -3.81 -6.75 -6.17
C VAL A 75 -2.70 -7.77 -5.90
N ALA A 76 -2.01 -8.26 -6.94
CA ALA A 76 -0.88 -9.16 -6.75
C ALA A 76 0.33 -8.43 -6.13
N GLU A 77 0.61 -7.20 -6.58
CA GLU A 77 1.68 -6.39 -5.99
C GLU A 77 1.41 -6.06 -4.51
N HIS A 78 0.17 -5.79 -4.12
CA HIS A 78 -0.21 -5.65 -2.70
C HIS A 78 0.20 -6.86 -1.86
N HIS A 79 -0.06 -8.07 -2.37
CA HIS A 79 0.30 -9.30 -1.69
C HIS A 79 1.83 -9.48 -1.58
N GLU A 80 2.57 -9.14 -2.63
CA GLU A 80 4.04 -9.17 -2.64
C GLU A 80 4.62 -8.17 -1.62
N ILE A 81 4.08 -6.94 -1.57
CA ILE A 81 4.44 -5.91 -0.60
C ILE A 81 4.14 -6.36 0.83
N GLU A 82 2.97 -6.96 1.09
CA GLU A 82 2.63 -7.48 2.41
C GLU A 82 3.59 -8.59 2.83
N THR A 83 3.92 -9.51 1.93
CA THR A 83 4.88 -10.58 2.19
C THR A 83 6.26 -10.00 2.53
N ALA A 84 6.72 -9.01 1.78
CA ALA A 84 7.99 -8.33 2.04
C ALA A 84 7.98 -7.57 3.38
N LEU A 85 6.87 -6.93 3.77
CA LEU A 85 6.69 -6.30 5.08
C LEU A 85 6.81 -7.32 6.21
N ASN A 86 6.14 -8.48 6.07
CA ASN A 86 6.15 -9.52 7.09
C ASN A 86 7.54 -10.15 7.24
N ASP A 87 8.22 -10.42 6.13
CA ASP A 87 9.57 -10.98 6.12
C ASP A 87 10.60 -9.99 6.69
N LEU A 88 10.42 -8.69 6.42
CA LEU A 88 11.22 -7.64 7.03
C LEU A 88 10.99 -7.55 8.55
N ALA A 89 9.74 -7.72 9.00
CA ALA A 89 9.39 -7.77 10.42
C ALA A 89 9.95 -9.01 11.14
N ALA A 90 10.10 -10.14 10.45
CA ALA A 90 10.75 -11.35 10.95
C ALA A 90 12.29 -11.27 10.94
N THR A 91 12.87 -10.26 10.29
CA THR A 91 14.33 -10.10 10.16
C THR A 91 14.89 -9.24 11.29
N GLU A 92 16.06 -9.61 11.84
CA GLU A 92 16.72 -8.84 12.90
C GLU A 92 17.06 -7.42 12.42
N MET A 93 16.39 -6.41 13.00
CA MET A 93 16.46 -5.01 12.57
C MET A 93 17.86 -4.38 12.66
N SER A 94 18.73 -4.92 13.53
CA SER A 94 20.12 -4.49 13.67
C SER A 94 21.01 -4.96 12.50
N SER A 95 20.56 -5.98 11.74
CA SER A 95 21.38 -6.70 10.77
C SER A 95 21.51 -5.98 9.42
N SER A 96 22.57 -6.30 8.68
CA SER A 96 22.72 -5.84 7.29
C SER A 96 21.67 -6.46 6.36
N ALA A 97 21.18 -7.67 6.67
CA ALA A 97 20.13 -8.33 5.91
C ALA A 97 18.81 -7.52 5.96
N TRP A 98 18.46 -6.97 7.12
CA TRP A 98 17.29 -6.11 7.27
C TRP A 98 17.38 -4.87 6.38
N LEU A 99 18.54 -4.20 6.34
CA LEU A 99 18.72 -3.02 5.49
C LEU A 99 18.60 -3.36 4.00
N THR A 100 19.13 -4.51 3.57
CA THR A 100 18.99 -4.98 2.18
C THR A 100 17.53 -5.24 1.83
N LYS A 101 16.80 -5.99 2.68
CA LYS A 101 15.38 -6.28 2.49
C LYS A 101 14.52 -5.00 2.50
N PHE A 102 14.81 -4.09 3.42
CA PHE A 102 14.13 -2.78 3.48
C PHE A 102 14.31 -1.97 2.19
N ARG A 103 15.51 -1.93 1.62
CA ARG A 103 15.75 -1.23 0.35
C ARG A 103 15.02 -1.87 -0.83
N GLN A 104 14.91 -3.20 -0.84
CA GLN A 104 14.13 -3.91 -1.83
C GLN A 104 12.64 -3.58 -1.68
N LEU A 105 12.08 -3.72 -0.47
CA LEU A 105 10.70 -3.31 -0.16
C LEU A 105 10.44 -1.85 -0.59
N LYS A 106 11.35 -0.93 -0.26
CA LYS A 106 11.22 0.48 -0.66
C LYS A 106 11.17 0.63 -2.18
N HIS A 107 12.05 -0.05 -2.91
CA HIS A 107 12.06 0.00 -4.37
C HIS A 107 10.74 -0.50 -4.96
N ASP A 108 10.27 -1.66 -4.51
CA ASP A 108 9.07 -2.30 -5.05
C ASP A 108 7.81 -1.52 -4.68
N TYR A 109 7.74 -1.01 -3.45
CA TYR A 109 6.66 -0.15 -3.00
C TYR A 109 6.57 1.15 -3.79
N LEU A 110 7.71 1.81 -4.06
CA LEU A 110 7.74 3.05 -4.84
C LEU A 110 7.36 2.79 -6.30
N HIS A 111 7.81 1.67 -6.89
CA HIS A 111 7.41 1.27 -8.23
C HIS A 111 5.89 1.13 -8.34
N HIS A 112 5.29 0.38 -7.41
CA HIS A 112 3.87 0.13 -7.34
C HIS A 112 3.04 1.43 -7.28
N ILE A 113 3.30 2.31 -6.29
CA ILE A 113 2.53 3.55 -6.15
C ILE A 113 2.78 4.55 -7.30
N ASP A 114 3.95 4.52 -7.94
CA ASP A 114 4.24 5.37 -9.09
C ASP A 114 3.49 4.86 -10.33
N GLU A 115 3.41 3.54 -10.56
CA GLU A 115 2.62 2.94 -11.63
C GLU A 115 1.12 3.23 -11.46
N GLU A 116 0.59 3.08 -10.24
CA GLU A 116 -0.78 3.45 -9.93
C GLU A 116 -1.08 4.91 -10.27
N GLU A 117 -0.20 5.81 -9.79
CA GLU A 117 -0.41 7.24 -9.91
C GLU A 117 -0.26 7.80 -11.31
N ASP A 118 0.65 7.23 -12.11
CA ASP A 118 1.00 7.72 -13.43
C ASP A 118 0.35 6.96 -14.58
N GLU A 119 -0.06 5.71 -14.36
CA GLU A 119 -0.67 4.87 -15.38
C GLU A 119 -2.10 4.51 -14.98
N HIS A 120 -2.27 3.77 -13.88
CA HIS A 120 -3.56 3.14 -13.58
C HIS A 120 -4.67 4.15 -13.29
N PHE A 121 -4.41 5.18 -12.48
CA PHE A 121 -5.44 6.18 -12.16
C PHE A 121 -5.92 6.92 -13.41
N LYS A 122 -5.01 7.21 -14.36
CA LYS A 122 -5.35 7.88 -15.63
C LYS A 122 -6.16 6.96 -16.54
N ASP A 123 -5.91 5.65 -16.51
CA ASP A 123 -6.70 4.70 -17.29
C ASP A 123 -8.07 4.46 -16.65
N PHE A 124 -8.11 4.17 -15.35
CA PHE A 124 -9.33 3.94 -14.58
C PHE A 124 -10.32 5.10 -14.68
N GLU A 125 -9.85 6.35 -14.66
CA GLU A 125 -10.67 7.55 -14.81
C GLU A 125 -11.63 7.47 -16.01
N LYS A 126 -11.18 6.91 -17.14
CA LYS A 126 -11.95 6.80 -18.39
C LYS A 126 -13.18 5.90 -18.24
N HIS A 127 -13.18 5.02 -17.25
CA HIS A 127 -14.20 4.01 -17.03
C HIS A 127 -15.10 4.32 -15.83
N LEU A 128 -14.80 5.36 -15.05
CA LEU A 128 -15.56 5.72 -13.86
C LEU A 128 -16.82 6.52 -14.19
N THR A 129 -17.88 6.21 -13.46
CA THR A 129 -19.04 7.10 -13.36
C THR A 129 -18.94 7.90 -12.08
N ARG A 130 -19.63 9.03 -12.02
CA ARG A 130 -19.75 9.81 -10.78
C ARG A 130 -20.23 9.00 -9.57
N LYS A 131 -21.12 8.02 -9.78
CA LYS A 131 -21.57 7.14 -8.70
C LYS A 131 -20.46 6.23 -8.20
N ASP A 132 -19.59 5.78 -9.09
CA ASP A 132 -18.40 5.01 -8.73
C ASP A 132 -17.46 5.87 -7.89
N GLU A 133 -17.18 7.11 -8.32
CA GLU A 133 -16.31 8.05 -7.60
C GLU A 133 -16.81 8.35 -6.18
N GLU A 134 -18.09 8.70 -6.03
CA GLU A 134 -18.73 8.93 -4.73
C GLU A 134 -18.68 7.67 -3.85
N HIS A 135 -18.93 6.50 -4.42
CA HIS A 135 -18.88 5.21 -3.72
C HIS A 135 -17.47 4.87 -3.25
N MET A 136 -16.48 4.95 -4.14
CA MET A 136 -15.08 4.63 -3.81
C MET A 136 -14.57 5.53 -2.69
N ARG A 137 -14.89 6.82 -2.73
CA ARG A 137 -14.49 7.75 -1.66
C ARG A 137 -15.06 7.36 -0.30
N GLU A 138 -16.36 7.09 -0.23
CA GLU A 138 -17.01 6.68 1.01
C GLU A 138 -16.46 5.36 1.53
N VAL A 139 -16.28 4.37 0.65
CA VAL A 139 -15.77 3.04 1.02
C VAL A 139 -14.32 3.14 1.47
N PHE A 140 -13.47 3.87 0.75
CA PHE A 140 -12.05 3.98 1.08
C PHE A 140 -11.87 4.62 2.46
N ASP A 141 -12.48 5.78 2.72
CA ASP A 141 -12.32 6.46 4.01
C ASP A 141 -12.82 5.60 5.18
N ARG A 142 -13.95 4.91 5.02
CA ARG A 142 -14.49 4.01 6.05
C ARG A 142 -13.60 2.78 6.26
N ARG A 143 -13.21 2.09 5.19
CA ARG A 143 -12.35 0.90 5.29
C ARG A 143 -11.00 1.27 5.84
N LYS A 144 -10.36 2.34 5.36
CA LYS A 144 -9.07 2.78 5.87
C LYS A 144 -9.08 2.95 7.39
N GLN A 145 -10.14 3.53 7.95
CA GLN A 145 -10.29 3.67 9.39
C GLN A 145 -10.43 2.32 10.11
N GLU A 146 -11.28 1.43 9.60
CA GLU A 146 -11.50 0.09 10.15
C GLU A 146 -10.22 -0.75 10.07
N GLU A 147 -9.60 -0.84 8.89
CA GLU A 147 -8.37 -1.59 8.63
C GLU A 147 -7.19 -1.07 9.45
N CYS A 148 -7.03 0.26 9.59
CA CYS A 148 -5.95 0.82 10.41
C CYS A 148 -6.08 0.46 11.89
N SER A 149 -7.30 0.21 12.38
CA SER A 149 -7.52 -0.19 13.77
C SER A 149 -7.20 -1.66 14.04
N GLU A 150 -7.18 -2.49 13.00
CA GLU A 150 -6.89 -3.93 13.05
C GLU A 150 -5.48 -4.26 12.53
N ALA A 151 -4.88 -3.37 11.75
CA ALA A 151 -3.55 -3.53 11.18
C ALA A 151 -2.49 -3.67 12.28
N GLN A 152 -1.55 -4.59 12.04
CA GLN A 152 -0.46 -4.91 12.95
C GLN A 152 0.79 -5.30 12.18
N VAL A 153 1.94 -5.16 12.83
CA VAL A 153 3.20 -5.74 12.36
C VAL A 153 3.13 -7.25 12.57
N THR A 154 3.24 -8.02 11.49
CA THR A 154 3.19 -9.49 11.52
C THR A 154 4.56 -10.06 11.15
N PRO A 155 5.34 -10.59 12.10
CA PRO A 155 6.64 -11.19 11.78
C PRO A 155 6.46 -12.61 11.23
N GLU A 156 6.48 -12.74 9.90
CA GLU A 156 6.38 -14.02 9.19
C GLU A 156 7.46 -14.11 8.11
N PRO A 157 8.38 -15.09 8.16
CA PRO A 157 9.44 -15.24 7.15
C PRO A 157 8.85 -15.61 5.77
N GLU A 158 9.47 -15.11 4.69
CA GLU A 158 9.03 -15.43 3.31
C GLU A 158 8.99 -16.95 3.03
N SER A 159 9.84 -17.74 3.70
CA SER A 159 9.85 -19.20 3.56
C SER A 159 8.57 -19.88 4.06
N GLU A 160 7.81 -19.22 4.94
CA GLU A 160 6.58 -19.73 5.54
C GLU A 160 5.31 -19.20 4.83
N ALA A 161 5.44 -18.16 3.99
CA ALA A 161 4.34 -17.56 3.23
C ALA A 161 3.94 -18.33 1.95
N LYS A 162 4.60 -19.46 1.62
CA LYS A 162 4.40 -20.24 0.38
C LYS A 162 3.41 -21.42 0.49
N GLU A 163 2.42 -21.37 1.38
CA GLU A 163 1.32 -22.37 1.46
C GLU A 163 -0.03 -21.84 0.95
#